data_AF-A0A2V5TD94-F1
#
_entry.id   AF-A0A2V5TD94-F1
#
_cell.length_a   1.000
_cell.length_b   1.000
_cell.length_c   1.000
_cell.angle_alpha   90.00
_cell.angle_beta   90.00
_cell.angle_gamma   90.00
#
_symmetry.space_group_name_H-M   'P 1'
#
loop_
_entity.id
_entity.type
_entity.pdbx_description
1 polymer ?
#
loop_
_entity_poly.entity_id
_entity_poly.type
_entity_poly.pdbx_seq_one_letter_code
_entity_poly.pdbx_strand_id
1 'polypeptide(L)'
;RDFYRSFATVMGAQITISLINTTLTAIFVLAVQLPYGLLVIPITFLCGLVPIVGNLVSNAVIVFLALTVSLKLAIGALVFLVAIHKLEYFLNSKIIGERIRNPVWLTLIALIIGERLMGIPGLILAPIVLNYLRVEMLKVEVPDAPEKAESLAR
;
A
#
# COMPACT_ATOMS: atom_id res chain seq x y z
N ARG A 1 -22.54 0.51 -8.25
CA ARG A 1 -22.29 -0.65 -7.35
C ARG A 1 -20.81 -1.05 -7.32
N ASP A 2 -20.09 -0.96 -8.44
CA ASP A 2 -18.71 -1.49 -8.54
C ASP A 2 -17.65 -0.62 -7.86
N PHE A 3 -17.82 0.70 -7.83
CA PHE A 3 -16.96 1.60 -7.05
C PHE A 3 -17.02 1.27 -5.56
N TYR A 4 -18.21 1.09 -4.98
CA TYR A 4 -18.38 0.73 -3.57
C TYR A 4 -17.73 -0.62 -3.23
N ARG A 5 -17.86 -1.63 -4.12
CA ARG A 5 -17.17 -2.92 -3.95
C ARG A 5 -15.65 -2.74 -3.99
N SER A 6 -15.15 -1.98 -4.96
CA SER A 6 -13.71 -1.68 -5.07
C SER A 6 -13.18 -0.95 -3.85
N PHE A 7 -13.95 0.02 -3.33
CA PHE A 7 -13.64 0.73 -2.10
C PHE A 7 -13.58 -0.23 -0.91
N ALA A 8 -14.62 -1.02 -0.67
CA ALA A 8 -14.69 -1.94 0.45
C ALA A 8 -13.57 -2.99 0.41
N THR A 9 -13.24 -3.51 -0.77
CA THR A 9 -12.15 -4.48 -0.94
C THR A 9 -10.78 -3.85 -0.65
N VAL A 10 -10.47 -2.71 -1.27
CA VAL A 10 -9.16 -2.06 -1.12
C VAL A 10 -8.97 -1.50 0.29
N MET A 11 -9.96 -0.78 0.82
CA MET A 11 -9.89 -0.24 2.19
C MET A 11 -9.90 -1.34 3.25
N GLY A 12 -10.72 -2.39 3.08
CA GLY A 12 -10.74 -3.52 4.02
C GLY A 12 -9.41 -4.26 4.07
N ALA A 13 -8.79 -4.48 2.92
CA ALA A 13 -7.44 -5.03 2.84
C ALA A 13 -6.42 -4.09 3.52
N GLN A 14 -6.43 -2.79 3.17
CA GLN A 14 -5.49 -1.80 3.70
C GLN A 14 -5.57 -1.67 5.23
N ILE A 15 -6.79 -1.64 5.79
CA ILE A 15 -7.00 -1.59 7.24
C ILE A 15 -6.44 -2.85 7.90
N THR A 16 -6.68 -4.03 7.32
CA THR A 16 -6.17 -5.31 7.83
C THR A 16 -4.65 -5.35 7.82
N ILE A 17 -4.03 -4.92 6.71
CA ILE A 17 -2.57 -4.86 6.56
C ILE A 17 -1.96 -3.86 7.54
N SER A 18 -2.52 -2.65 7.63
CA SER A 18 -2.06 -1.61 8.57
C SER A 18 -2.17 -2.09 10.01
N LEU A 19 -3.24 -2.80 10.36
CA LEU A 19 -3.41 -3.36 11.71
C LEU A 19 -2.32 -4.38 12.03
N ILE A 20 -2.05 -5.34 11.14
CA ILE A 20 -0.99 -6.34 11.33
C ILE A 20 0.38 -5.66 11.48
N ASN A 21 0.71 -4.72 10.59
CA ASN A 21 1.97 -3.97 10.66
C ASN A 21 2.09 -3.19 11.97
N THR A 22 1.00 -2.55 12.40
CA THR A 22 0.97 -1.78 13.65
C THR A 22 1.14 -2.70 14.85
N THR A 23 0.46 -3.85 14.90
CA THR A 23 0.59 -4.81 16.01
C THR A 23 2.02 -5.31 16.14
N LEU A 24 2.64 -5.70 15.02
CA LEU A 24 4.04 -6.16 15.04
C LEU A 24 5.00 -5.03 15.43
N THR A 25 4.76 -3.82 14.92
CA THR A 25 5.54 -2.63 15.28
C THR A 25 5.39 -2.29 16.76
N ALA A 26 4.19 -2.39 17.31
CA ALA A 26 3.92 -2.18 18.73
C ALA A 26 4.67 -3.17 19.60
N ILE A 27 4.70 -4.45 19.22
CA ILE A 27 5.48 -5.48 19.94
C ILE A 27 6.97 -5.08 19.95
N PHE A 28 7.53 -4.69 18.81
CA PHE A 28 8.92 -4.26 18.73
C PHE A 28 9.20 -3.02 19.60
N VAL A 29 8.41 -1.97 19.42
CA VAL A 29 8.53 -0.68 20.11
C VAL A 29 8.46 -0.85 21.62
N LEU A 30 7.53 -1.68 22.11
CA LEU A 30 7.38 -1.97 23.54
C LEU A 30 8.51 -2.86 24.06
N ALA A 31 8.95 -3.86 23.29
CA ALA A 31 10.04 -4.76 23.69
C ALA A 31 11.38 -4.02 23.85
N VAL A 32 11.65 -3.05 22.96
CA VAL A 32 12.88 -2.24 23.02
C VAL A 32 12.74 -0.98 23.87
N GLN A 33 11.57 -0.78 24.50
CA GLN A 33 11.24 0.40 25.31
C GLN A 33 11.56 1.72 24.59
N LEU A 34 11.17 1.82 23.32
CA LEU A 34 11.47 2.99 22.49
C LEU A 34 10.81 4.24 23.11
N PRO A 35 11.55 5.37 23.24
CA PRO A 35 10.97 6.61 23.71
C PRO A 35 9.81 7.03 22.80
N TYR A 36 8.74 7.54 23.42
CA TYR A 36 7.49 7.91 22.74
C TYR A 36 6.78 6.75 22.03
N GLY A 37 7.13 5.49 22.33
CA GLY A 37 6.55 4.32 21.67
C GLY A 37 5.02 4.27 21.68
N LEU A 38 4.40 4.67 22.79
CA LEU A 38 2.94 4.73 22.92
C LEU A 38 2.28 5.75 21.97
N LEU A 39 3.00 6.80 21.56
CA LEU A 39 2.54 7.79 20.57
C LEU A 39 2.77 7.30 19.14
N VAL A 40 3.90 6.62 18.90
CA VAL A 40 4.29 6.15 17.57
C VAL A 40 3.38 5.02 17.08
N ILE A 41 2.86 4.18 17.97
CA ILE A 41 1.96 3.07 17.62
C ILE A 41 0.69 3.57 16.88
N PRO A 42 -0.15 4.45 17.46
CA PRO A 42 -1.34 4.93 16.76
C PRO A 42 -1.00 5.76 15.51
N ILE A 43 0.12 6.50 15.52
CA ILE A 43 0.60 7.22 14.33
C ILE A 43 0.96 6.23 13.22
N THR A 44 1.61 5.12 13.54
CA THR A 44 1.98 4.08 12.57
C THR A 44 0.74 3.47 11.93
N PHE A 45 -0.31 3.22 12.71
CA PHE A 45 -1.59 2.75 12.18
C PHE A 45 -2.22 3.73 11.20
N LEU A 46 -2.32 5.01 11.60
CA LEU A 46 -2.92 6.05 10.77
C LEU A 46 -2.11 6.30 9.50
N CYS A 47 -0.78 6.38 9.62
CA CYS A 47 0.12 6.46 8.49
C CYS A 47 -0.05 5.23 7.59
N GLY A 48 -0.09 4.02 8.13
CA GLY A 48 -0.25 2.78 7.36
C GLY A 48 -1.55 2.68 6.54
N LEU A 49 -2.55 3.55 6.78
CA LEU A 49 -3.72 3.67 5.90
C LEU A 49 -3.41 4.40 4.59
N VAL A 50 -2.36 5.22 4.55
CA VAL A 50 -1.88 5.90 3.35
C VAL A 50 -0.96 4.94 2.57
N PRO A 51 -1.36 4.48 1.37
CA PRO A 51 -0.59 3.48 0.63
C PRO A 51 0.83 3.97 0.33
N ILE A 52 1.81 3.11 0.56
CA ILE A 52 3.25 3.31 0.27
C ILE A 52 3.90 4.43 1.12
N VAL A 53 3.41 5.66 1.00
CA VAL A 53 3.94 6.86 1.66
C VAL A 53 3.83 6.75 3.18
N GLY A 54 2.70 6.23 3.66
CA GLY A 54 2.44 6.05 5.08
C GLY A 54 3.51 5.25 5.81
N ASN A 55 3.80 4.06 5.28
CA ASN A 55 4.79 3.15 5.85
C ASN A 55 6.21 3.73 5.75
N LEU A 56 6.53 4.46 4.68
CA LEU A 56 7.82 5.14 4.58
C LEU A 56 7.99 6.20 5.69
N VAL A 57 6.96 7.01 5.92
CA VAL A 57 6.97 8.05 6.96
C VAL A 57 7.04 7.44 8.35
N SER A 58 6.20 6.46 8.69
CA SER A 58 6.23 5.82 10.01
C SER A 58 7.58 5.14 10.28
N ASN A 59 8.15 4.46 9.29
CA ASN A 59 9.42 3.78 9.42
C ASN A 59 10.56 4.78 9.64
N ALA A 60 10.56 5.90 8.91
CA ALA A 60 11.54 6.97 9.12
C ALA A 60 11.47 7.54 10.53
N VAL A 61 10.26 7.78 11.06
CA VAL A 61 10.06 8.25 12.44
C VAL A 61 10.61 7.25 13.46
N ILE A 62 10.32 5.95 13.29
CA ILE A 62 10.81 4.90 14.21
C ILE A 62 12.34 4.82 14.20
N VAL A 63 12.97 4.83 13.03
CA VAL A 63 14.45 4.81 12.92
C VAL A 63 15.05 6.05 13.55
N PHE A 64 14.46 7.22 13.31
CA PHE A 64 14.91 8.47 13.92
C PHE A 64 14.84 8.42 15.44
N LEU A 65 13.73 7.96 16.01
CA LEU A 65 13.58 7.78 17.46
C LEU A 65 14.52 6.71 18.03
N ALA A 66 14.86 5.69 17.25
CA ALA A 66 15.84 4.70 17.67
C ALA A 66 17.27 5.28 17.66
N LEU A 67 17.59 6.15 16.70
CA LEU A 67 18.87 6.86 16.63
C LEU A 67 19.10 7.79 17.81
N THR A 68 18.06 8.44 18.34
CA THR A 68 18.20 9.31 19.53
C THR A 68 18.55 8.51 20.79
N VAL A 69 18.27 7.21 20.83
CA VAL A 69 18.65 6.32 21.93
C VAL A 69 20.05 5.73 21.71
N SER A 70 20.26 5.04 20.60
CA SER A 70 21.57 4.49 20.25
C SER A 70 21.66 4.03 18.80
N LEU A 71 22.87 4.06 18.22
CA LEU A 71 23.11 3.56 16.87
C LEU A 71 22.79 2.05 16.73
N LYS A 72 23.06 1.25 17.77
CA LYS A 72 22.75 -0.18 17.77
C LYS A 72 21.24 -0.43 17.67
N LEU A 73 20.45 0.34 18.44
CA LEU A 73 19.00 0.23 18.39
C LEU A 73 18.45 0.67 17.03
N ALA A 74 19.01 1.73 16.44
CA ALA A 74 18.61 2.19 15.11
C ALA A 74 18.86 1.15 14.02
N ILE A 75 20.01 0.47 14.05
CA ILE A 75 20.31 -0.61 13.12
C ILE A 75 19.32 -1.77 13.33
N GLY A 76 19.04 -2.13 14.59
CA GLY A 76 18.04 -3.15 14.93
C GLY A 76 16.63 -2.80 14.42
N ALA A 77 16.22 -1.54 14.61
CA ALA A 77 14.96 -1.02 14.10
C ALA A 77 14.92 -1.06 12.58
N LEU A 78 15.98 -0.65 11.89
CA LEU A 78 16.06 -0.68 10.44
C LEU A 78 15.90 -2.11 9.89
N VAL A 79 16.59 -3.09 10.50
CA VAL A 79 16.48 -4.51 10.12
C VAL A 79 15.06 -5.03 10.36
N PHE A 80 14.48 -4.73 11.51
CA PHE A 80 13.11 -5.09 11.84
C PHE A 80 12.11 -4.50 10.84
N LEU A 81 12.25 -3.21 10.51
CA LEU A 81 11.36 -2.50 9.58
C LEU A 81 11.47 -3.03 8.15
N VAL A 82 12.67 -3.39 7.68
CA VAL A 82 12.84 -4.04 6.38
C VAL A 82 12.12 -5.40 6.36
N ALA A 83 12.19 -6.16 7.45
CA ALA A 83 11.47 -7.43 7.57
C ALA A 83 9.94 -7.24 7.54
N ILE A 84 9.43 -6.25 8.29
CA ILE A 84 8.00 -5.89 8.30
C ILE A 84 7.54 -5.45 6.91
N HIS A 85 8.30 -4.60 6.23
CA HIS A 85 7.94 -4.14 4.90
C HIS A 85 7.89 -5.28 3.87
N LYS A 86 8.80 -6.25 3.99
CA LYS A 86 8.78 -7.46 3.17
C LYS A 86 7.57 -8.36 3.50
N LEU A 87 7.22 -8.47 4.78
CA LEU A 87 6.02 -9.17 5.22
C LEU A 87 4.75 -8.49 4.68
N GLU A 88 4.69 -7.16 4.70
CA GLU A 88 3.59 -6.39 4.10
C GLU A 88 3.44 -6.71 2.61
N TYR A 89 4.53 -6.76 1.84
CA TYR A 89 4.46 -7.15 0.43
C TYR A 89 3.88 -8.57 0.24
N PHE A 90 4.23 -9.49 1.14
CA PHE A 90 3.68 -10.83 1.14
C PHE A 90 2.19 -10.84 1.53
N LEU A 91 1.79 -10.07 2.55
CA LEU A 91 0.41 -9.90 2.97
C LEU A 91 -0.43 -9.26 1.87
N ASN A 92 0.10 -8.26 1.17
CA ASN A 92 -0.54 -7.67 0.01
C ASN A 92 -0.81 -8.74 -1.05
N SER A 93 0.18 -9.58 -1.35
CA SER A 93 0.01 -10.68 -2.30
C SER A 93 -1.01 -11.73 -1.83
N LYS A 94 -1.11 -11.99 -0.52
CA LYS A 94 -2.02 -13.00 0.04
C LYS A 94 -3.46 -12.51 0.24
N ILE A 95 -3.64 -11.25 0.66
CA ILE A 95 -4.93 -10.63 0.95
C ILE A 95 -5.58 -10.10 -0.34
N ILE A 96 -4.80 -9.42 -1.19
CA ILE A 96 -5.28 -8.90 -2.48
C ILE A 96 -5.24 -9.98 -3.58
N GLY A 97 -4.43 -11.03 -3.41
CA GLY A 97 -4.31 -12.13 -4.36
C GLY A 97 -3.58 -11.75 -5.66
N GLU A 98 -3.34 -12.73 -6.54
CA GLU A 98 -2.70 -12.48 -7.84
C GLU A 98 -3.61 -11.78 -8.87
N ARG A 99 -4.94 -11.80 -8.68
CA ARG A 99 -5.90 -11.30 -9.67
C ARG A 99 -5.96 -9.76 -9.79
N ILE A 100 -5.46 -9.02 -8.79
CA ILE A 100 -5.54 -7.56 -8.70
C ILE A 100 -4.15 -6.91 -8.61
N ARG A 101 -3.09 -7.58 -9.07
CA ARG A 101 -1.76 -6.97 -9.14
C ARG A 101 -1.74 -5.93 -10.25
N ASN A 102 -2.04 -4.68 -9.88
CA ASN A 102 -1.66 -3.54 -10.70
C ASN A 102 -0.13 -3.41 -10.66
N PRO A 103 0.51 -3.12 -11.80
CA PRO A 103 1.95 -2.89 -11.80
C PRO A 103 2.30 -1.74 -10.86
N VAL A 104 3.37 -1.91 -10.07
CA VAL A 104 3.76 -0.95 -9.02
C VAL A 104 3.91 0.47 -9.57
N TRP A 105 4.50 0.62 -10.76
CA TRP A 105 4.67 1.91 -11.42
C TRP A 105 3.34 2.63 -11.68
N LEU A 106 2.28 1.89 -12.02
CA LEU A 106 0.96 2.46 -12.29
C LEU A 106 0.30 2.94 -10.99
N THR A 107 0.46 2.17 -9.90
CA THR A 107 0.04 2.59 -8.56
C THR A 107 0.78 3.85 -8.12
N LEU A 108 2.09 3.95 -8.38
CA LEU A 108 2.88 5.16 -8.06
C LEU A 108 2.40 6.38 -8.85
N ILE A 109 2.12 6.25 -10.14
CA ILE A 109 1.55 7.34 -10.95
C ILE A 109 0.18 7.75 -10.40
N ALA A 110 -0.69 6.79 -10.09
CA ALA A 110 -2.01 7.07 -9.51
C ALA A 110 -1.89 7.82 -8.18
N LEU A 111 -0.92 7.47 -7.34
CA LEU A 111 -0.64 8.17 -6.08
C LEU A 111 -0.17 9.60 -6.33
N ILE A 112 0.77 9.83 -7.25
CA ILE A 112 1.26 11.18 -7.60
C ILE A 112 0.12 12.06 -8.12
N ILE A 113 -0.72 11.52 -9.00
CA ILE A 113 -1.89 12.24 -9.52
C ILE A 113 -2.88 12.53 -8.40
N GLY A 114 -3.21 11.53 -7.57
CA GLY A 114 -4.10 11.68 -6.43
C GLY A 114 -3.62 12.75 -5.44
N GLU A 115 -2.34 12.71 -5.08
CA GLU A 115 -1.70 13.71 -4.23
C GLU A 115 -1.84 15.12 -4.81
N ARG A 116 -1.58 15.30 -6.11
CA ARG A 116 -1.67 16.61 -6.76
C ARG A 116 -3.09 17.16 -6.88
N LEU A 117 -4.08 16.29 -7.00
CA LEU A 117 -5.49 16.70 -7.14
C LEU A 117 -6.15 16.99 -5.78
N MET A 118 -5.86 16.18 -4.76
CA MET A 118 -6.61 16.20 -3.50
C MET A 118 -5.73 16.07 -2.24
N GLY A 119 -4.41 15.95 -2.37
CA GLY A 119 -3.50 15.74 -1.24
C GLY A 119 -3.66 14.35 -0.61
N ILE A 120 -3.68 14.29 0.73
CA ILE A 120 -3.77 13.05 1.51
C ILE A 120 -5.03 12.22 1.15
N PRO A 121 -6.24 12.80 1.05
CA PRO A 121 -7.41 12.07 0.57
C PRO A 121 -7.19 11.42 -0.81
N GLY A 122 -6.47 12.09 -1.71
CA GLY A 122 -6.16 11.57 -3.03
C GLY A 122 -5.22 10.36 -3.01
N LEU A 123 -4.26 10.33 -2.09
CA LEU A 123 -3.39 9.16 -1.87
C LEU A 123 -4.18 7.93 -1.40
N ILE A 124 -5.18 8.14 -0.53
CA ILE A 124 -6.06 7.06 -0.04
C ILE A 124 -6.97 6.55 -1.17
N LEU A 125 -7.52 7.46 -1.98
CA LEU A 125 -8.45 7.13 -3.07
C LEU A 125 -7.75 6.53 -4.31
N ALA A 126 -6.49 6.86 -4.57
CA ALA A 126 -5.73 6.41 -5.74
C ALA A 126 -5.82 4.89 -6.03
N PRO A 127 -5.53 3.98 -5.08
CA PRO A 127 -5.65 2.54 -5.34
C PRO A 127 -7.09 2.08 -5.56
N ILE A 128 -8.08 2.76 -4.97
CA ILE A 128 -9.51 2.45 -5.16
C ILE A 128 -9.93 2.81 -6.58
N VAL A 129 -9.56 4.01 -7.05
CA VAL A 129 -9.85 4.47 -8.41
C VAL A 129 -9.14 3.57 -9.43
N LEU A 130 -7.89 3.22 -9.18
CA LEU A 130 -7.13 2.34 -10.05
C LEU A 130 -7.75 0.95 -10.16
N ASN A 131 -8.20 0.38 -9.04
CA ASN A 131 -8.91 -0.89 -9.03
C ASN A 131 -10.25 -0.81 -9.76
N TYR A 132 -11.01 0.27 -9.54
CA TYR A 132 -12.29 0.49 -10.23
C TYR A 132 -12.12 0.57 -11.75
N LEU A 133 -11.17 1.37 -12.24
CA LEU A 133 -10.88 1.51 -13.67
C LEU A 133 -10.50 0.17 -14.30
N ARG A 134 -9.68 -0.64 -13.62
CA ARG A 134 -9.31 -1.98 -14.09
C ARG A 134 -10.53 -2.89 -14.22
N VAL A 135 -11.38 -2.93 -13.19
CA VAL A 135 -12.60 -3.76 -13.20
C VAL A 135 -13.53 -3.34 -14.33
N GLU A 136 -13.62 -2.04 -14.63
CA GLU A 136 -14.45 -1.54 -15.72
C GLU A 136 -13.86 -1.87 -17.10
N MET A 137 -12.55 -1.72 -17.30
CA MET A 137 -11.88 -2.09 -18.56
C MET A 137 -12.01 -3.57 -18.88
N LEU A 138 -12.01 -4.45 -17.88
CA LEU A 138 -12.19 -5.90 -18.08
C LEU A 138 -13.60 -6.29 -18.54
N LYS A 139 -14.58 -5.39 -18.47
CA LYS A 139 -15.93 -5.62 -19.00
C LYS A 139 -16.07 -5.21 -20.47
N VAL A 140 -15.12 -4.42 -20.99
CA VAL A 140 -15.13 -3.97 -22.38
C VAL A 140 -14.41 -5.03 -23.21
N GLU A 141 -15.17 -5.95 -23.79
CA GLU A 141 -14.68 -6.83 -24.85
C GLU A 141 -14.21 -5.95 -26.02
N VAL A 142 -12.92 -6.00 -26.34
CA VAL A 142 -12.40 -5.42 -27.57
C VAL A 142 -12.94 -6.28 -28.71
N PRO A 143 -13.76 -5.73 -29.64
CA PRO A 143 -14.22 -6.50 -30.77
C PRO A 143 -13.01 -6.99 -31.55
N ASP A 144 -12.95 -8.29 -31.85
CA ASP A 144 -11.91 -8.85 -32.72
C ASP A 144 -11.86 -8.03 -34.01
N ALA A 145 -10.66 -7.60 -34.39
CA ALA A 145 -10.45 -6.86 -35.62
C ALA A 145 -11.02 -7.70 -36.78
N PRO A 146 -11.83 -7.12 -37.68
CA PRO A 146 -12.48 -7.90 -38.71
C PRO A 146 -11.43 -8.56 -39.61
N GLU A 147 -11.61 -9.86 -39.80
CA GLU A 147 -10.98 -10.80 -40.74
C GLU A 147 -11.09 -10.32 -42.21
N LYS A 148 -10.68 -9.08 -42.51
CA LYS A 148 -10.68 -8.49 -43.86
C LYS A 148 -9.29 -8.35 -44.46
N ALA A 149 -8.24 -8.70 -43.70
CA ALA A 149 -6.87 -8.73 -44.22
C ALA A 149 -6.58 -10.01 -45.03
N GLU A 150 -7.32 -11.10 -44.80
CA GLU A 150 -7.06 -12.40 -45.45
C GLU A 150 -7.84 -12.59 -46.78
N SER A 151 -8.90 -11.81 -47.03
CA SER A 151 -9.64 -11.84 -48.30
C SER A 151 -9.09 -10.91 -49.39
N LEU A 152 -8.14 -10.04 -49.05
CA LEU A 152 -7.42 -9.20 -50.02
C LEU A 152 -6.11 -9.85 -50.52
N ALA A 153 -5.74 -11.01 -49.97
CA ALA A 153 -4.56 -11.79 -50.33
C ALA A 153 -4.86 -13.08 -51.10
N ARG A 154 -6.13 -13.29 -51.51
CA ARG A 154 -6.55 -14.39 -52.40
C ARG A 154 -7.09 -13.86 -53.73
#